data_AF-A0A3G9JCK6-F1
#
_entry.id   AF-A0A3G9JCK6-F1
#
_cell.length_a   1.000
_cell.length_b   1.000
_cell.length_c   1.000
_cell.angle_alpha   90.00
_cell.angle_beta   90.00
_cell.angle_gamma   90.00
#
_symmetry.space_group_name_H-M   'P 1'
#
loop_
_entity.id
_entity.type
_entity.pdbx_description
1 polymer ?
#
loop_
_entity_poly.entity_id
_entity_poly.type
_entity_poly.pdbx_seq_one_letter_code
_entity_poly.pdbx_strand_id
1 'polypeptide(L)' 'MLVAAHGNSLRALVKYLDGLSDEEIVGVNIPTAIPLVYEFDDDMHVINRYYLGDQKALAAKMQAVKNQGKAK' A
#
# COMPACT_ATOMS: atom_id res chain seq x y z
N MET A 1 8.96 -1.55 -13.72
CA MET A 1 8.50 -0.15 -13.53
C MET A 1 8.72 0.25 -12.08
N LEU A 2 9.02 1.52 -11.79
CA LEU A 2 9.11 2.07 -10.43
C LEU A 2 8.22 3.31 -10.33
N VAL A 3 7.40 3.40 -9.28
CA VAL A 3 6.53 4.54 -8.99
C VAL A 3 6.87 5.08 -7.60
N ALA A 4 7.27 6.35 -7.51
CA ALA A 4 7.50 7.04 -6.25
C ALA A 4 6.47 8.17 -6.10
N ALA A 5 5.62 8.09 -5.07
CA ALA A 5 4.51 9.02 -4.86
C ALA A 5 4.17 9.15 -3.37
N HIS A 6 3.07 9.83 -3.05
CA HIS A 6 2.60 10.09 -1.69
C HIS A 6 1.46 9.15 -1.29
N GLY A 7 1.17 9.07 0.01
CA GLY A 7 0.21 8.10 0.57
C GLY A 7 -1.19 8.11 -0.07
N ASN A 8 -1.78 9.29 -0.33
CA ASN A 8 -3.11 9.36 -0.95
C ASN A 8 -3.10 8.91 -2.42
N SER A 9 -2.09 9.33 -3.19
CA SER A 9 -1.92 8.94 -4.59
C SER A 9 -1.69 7.44 -4.72
N LEU A 10 -0.84 6.87 -3.85
CA LEU A 10 -0.60 5.43 -3.82
C LEU A 10 -1.84 4.65 -3.38
N ARG A 11 -2.63 5.15 -2.43
CA ARG A 11 -3.91 4.52 -2.05
C ARG A 11 -4.91 4.51 -3.19
N ALA A 12 -5.01 5.59 -3.97
CA ALA A 12 -5.86 5.61 -5.15
C ALA A 12 -5.43 4.55 -6.18
N LEU A 13 -4.13 4.39 -6.39
CA LEU A 13 -3.60 3.35 -7.27
C LEU A 13 -3.87 1.93 -6.73
N VAL A 14 -3.64 1.70 -5.43
CA VAL A 14 -3.97 0.43 -4.78
C VAL A 14 -5.46 0.11 -4.90
N LYS A 15 -6.34 1.09 -4.67
CA LYS A 15 -7.79 0.92 -4.84
C LYS A 15 -8.13 0.39 -6.23
N TYR A 16 -7.56 1.00 -7.26
CA TYR A 16 -7.78 0.62 -8.64
C TYR A 16 -7.24 -0.79 -8.96
N LEU A 17 -5.99 -1.06 -8.59
CA LEU A 17 -5.32 -2.34 -8.89
C LEU A 17 -5.92 -3.54 -8.14
N ASP A 18 -6.35 -3.33 -6.90
CA ASP A 18 -6.95 -4.37 -6.06
C ASP A 18 -8.48 -4.47 -6.22
N GLY A 19 -9.11 -3.55 -6.96
CA GLY A 19 -10.57 -3.50 -7.09
C GLY A 19 -11.30 -3.20 -5.79
N LEU A 20 -10.73 -2.39 -4.90
CA LEU A 20 -11.32 -2.07 -3.59
C LEU A 20 -12.48 -1.08 -3.72
N SER A 21 -13.50 -1.28 -2.89
CA SER A 21 -14.59 -0.33 -2.67
C SER A 21 -14.13 0.95 -1.96
N ASP A 22 -15.01 1.95 -1.92
CA ASP A 22 -14.76 3.20 -1.17
C ASP A 22 -14.69 2.95 0.34
N GLU A 23 -15.38 1.94 0.85
CA GLU A 23 -15.37 1.56 2.26
C GLU A 23 -14.07 0.83 2.63
N GLU A 24 -13.61 -0.10 1.78
CA GLU A 24 -12.40 -0.88 2.03
C GLU A 24 -11.13 0.00 2.00
N ILE A 25 -11.07 0.97 1.08
CA ILE A 25 -9.87 1.81 0.93
C ILE A 25 -9.61 2.69 2.16
N VAL A 26 -10.63 3.01 2.96
CA VAL A 26 -10.50 3.78 4.20
C VAL A 26 -9.60 3.05 5.21
N GLY A 27 -9.64 1.72 5.23
CA GLY A 27 -8.81 0.89 6.12
C GLY A 27 -7.37 0.72 5.65
N VAL A 28 -7.07 1.02 4.39
CA VAL A 28 -5.75 0.79 3.81
C VAL A 28 -4.76 1.86 4.29
N ASN A 29 -3.67 1.39 4.91
CA ASN A 29 -2.55 2.21 5.33
C ASN A 29 -1.29 1.72 4.61
N ILE A 30 -0.63 2.61 3.87
CA ILE A 30 0.61 2.31 3.15
C ILE A 30 1.78 2.83 3.99
N PRO A 31 2.71 1.96 4.42
CA PRO A 31 3.85 2.34 5.24
C PRO A 31 4.83 3.20 4.44
N THR A 32 5.38 4.23 5.07
CA THR A 32 6.36 5.11 4.42
C THR A 32 7.65 4.36 4.09
N ALA A 33 8.13 4.55 2.85
CA ALA A 33 9.42 4.07 2.36
C ALA A 33 9.64 2.55 2.42
N ILE A 34 8.56 1.76 2.39
CA ILE A 34 8.64 0.31 2.17
C ILE A 34 8.13 0.01 0.76
N PRO A 35 8.90 -0.67 -0.11
CA PRO A 35 8.44 -1.03 -1.44
C PRO A 35 7.24 -1.99 -1.37
N LEU A 36 6.16 -1.64 -2.08
CA LEU A 36 5.03 -2.51 -2.34
C LEU A 36 5.17 -3.05 -3.76
N VAL A 37 5.35 -4.36 -3.88
CA VAL A 37 5.54 -5.05 -5.15
C VAL A 37 4.20 -5.57 -5.64
N TYR A 38 3.91 -5.34 -6.91
CA TYR A 38 2.79 -5.93 -7.65
C TYR A 38 3.35 -6.79 -8.77
N GLU A 39 2.82 -8.00 -8.90
CA GLU A 39 3.10 -8.89 -10.02
C GLU A 39 1.84 -9.00 -10.87
N PHE A 40 2.03 -8.96 -12.19
CA PHE A 40 0.96 -8.97 -13.18
C PHE A 40 1.11 -10.17 -14.11
N ASP A 41 -0.02 -10.67 -14.62
CA ASP A 41 -0.02 -11.55 -15.79
C ASP A 41 0.13 -10.77 -17.10
N ASP A 42 0.11 -11.49 -18.23
CA ASP A 42 0.26 -10.90 -19.57
C ASP A 42 -0.92 -9.97 -19.95
N ASP A 43 -2.07 -10.12 -19.29
CA ASP A 43 -3.27 -9.31 -19.50
C ASP A 43 -3.37 -8.13 -18.51
N MET A 44 -2.30 -7.85 -17.75
CA MET A 44 -2.23 -6.78 -16.75
C MET A 44 -3.18 -6.95 -15.55
N HIS A 45 -3.61 -8.18 -15.25
CA HIS A 45 -4.27 -8.49 -13.99
C HIS A 45 -3.25 -8.70 -12.88
N VAL A 46 -3.56 -8.20 -11.68
CA VAL A 46 -2.73 -8.44 -10.50
C VAL A 46 -2.85 -9.90 -10.09
N ILE A 47 -1.73 -10.62 -10.07
CA ILE A 47 -1.66 -12.01 -9.60
C ILE A 47 -1.05 -12.14 -8.20
N ASN A 48 -0.28 -11.15 -7.76
CA ASN A 48 0.34 -11.15 -6.44
C ASN A 48 0.68 -9.74 -5.97
N ARG A 49 0.73 -9.55 -4.66
CA ARG A 49 1.15 -8.31 -4.01
C ARG A 49 1.77 -8.56 -2.65
N TYR A 50 2.93 -7.95 -2.40
CA TYR A 50 3.61 -8.06 -1.12
C TYR A 50 4.52 -6.87 -0.84
N TYR A 51 4.74 -6.58 0.45
CA TYR A 51 5.77 -5.64 0.86
C TYR A 51 7.14 -6.31 0.85
N LEU A 52 8.13 -5.63 0.27
CA LEU A 52 9.51 -6.10 0.24
C LEU A 52 10.29 -5.54 1.45
N GLY A 53 10.88 -6.41 2.26
CA GLY A 53 11.75 -6.03 3.35
C GLY A 53 11.58 -6.85 4.62
N ASP A 54 12.18 -6.36 5.72
CA ASP A 54 12.10 -6.99 7.04
C ASP A 54 10.71 -6.86 7.66
N GLN A 55 10.17 -7.99 8.13
CA GLN A 55 8.80 -8.08 8.65
C GLN A 55 8.60 -7.29 9.96
N LYS A 56 9.64 -7.21 10.81
CA LYS A 56 9.54 -6.46 12.08
C LYS A 56 9.52 -4.96 11.80
N ALA A 57 10.37 -4.49 10.88
CA ALA A 57 10.40 -3.10 10.46
C ALA A 57 9.07 -2.68 9.79
N LEU A 58 8.49 -3.55 8.97
CA LEU A 58 7.19 -3.32 8.35
C LEU A 58 6.09 -3.13 9.40
N ALA A 59 5.98 -4.03 10.38
CA ALA A 59 4.98 -3.94 11.44
C ALA A 59 5.09 -2.61 12.22
N ALA A 60 6.31 -2.20 12.57
CA ALA A 60 6.56 -0.94 13.26
C ALA A 60 6.14 0.28 12.41
N LYS A 61 6.45 0.27 11.11
CA LYS A 61 6.09 1.36 10.19
C LYS A 61 4.58 1.44 9.93
N MET A 62 3.90 0.31 9.80
CA MET A 62 2.45 0.23 9.66
C MET A 62 1.74 0.85 10.88
N GLN A 63 2.22 0.53 12.08
CA GLN A 63 1.68 1.11 13.32
C GLN A 63 1.94 2.61 13.41
N ALA A 64 3.12 3.07 12.99
CA ALA A 64 3.45 4.50 12.96
C ALA A 64 2.49 5.29 12.05
N VAL A 65 2.22 4.80 10.85
CA VAL A 65 1.26 5.44 9.93
C VAL A 65 -0.15 5.48 10.52
N LYS A 66 -0.63 4.39 11.12
CA LYS A 66 -1.94 4.34 11.79
C LYS A 66 -2.07 5.37 12.92
N ASN A 67 -0.98 5.67 13.62
CA ASN A 67 -0.97 6.63 14.72
C ASN A 67 -0.86 8.09 14.26
N GLN A 68 -0.38 8.38 13.05
CA GLN A 68 -0.29 9.75 12.54
C GLN A 68 -1.66 10.45 12.46
N GLY A 69 -2.73 9.69 12.17
CA GLY A 69 -4.09 10.22 12.14
C GLY A 69 -4.70 10.52 13.53
N LYS A 70 -4.05 10.10 14.62
CA LYS A 70 -4.55 10.29 16.01
C LYS A 70 -4.01 11.55 16.70
N ALA A 71 -3.00 12.20 16.12
CA ALA A 71 -2.30 13.32 16.76
C ALA A 71 -2.93 14.70 16.45
N LYS A 72 -4.25 14.75 16.24
CA LYS A 72 -4.98 16.00 16.02
C LYS A 72 -6.08 16.15 17.07
#